data_AF-A0A934MJV8-F1
#
_entry.id   AF-A0A934MJV8-F1
#
_cell.length_a   1.000
_cell.length_b   1.000
_cell.length_c   1.000
_cell.angle_alpha   90.00
_cell.angle_beta   90.00
_cell.angle_gamma   90.00
#
_symmetry.space_group_name_H-M   'P 1'
#
loop_
_entity.id
_entity.type
_entity.pdbx_description
1 polymer ?
#
loop_
_entity_poly.entity_id
_entity_poly.type
_entity_poly.pdbx_seq_one_letter_code
_entity_poly.pdbx_strand_id
1 'polypeptide(L)'
;MTSLTLESFIDEMIRLSRKRGYSPTTFIQMRRRHGTVDAISRLVVSGDIQSGFRRLDALGLLDWTIEAAVRKFPDEFSREVQYAAKWRLDQVKSGSELPTRPAGPKSAPPT
;
A
#
# COMPACT_ATOMS: atom_id res chain seq x y z
N MET A 1 -11.35 -9.26 11.59
CA MET A 1 -10.37 -9.10 12.69
C MET A 1 -9.01 -9.10 12.03
N THR A 2 -8.26 -8.01 12.11
CA THR A 2 -6.88 -7.98 11.59
C THR A 2 -5.97 -8.76 12.54
N SER A 3 -5.02 -9.51 12.00
CA SER A 3 -4.03 -10.20 12.83
C SER A 3 -3.17 -9.19 13.59
N LEU A 4 -2.79 -9.57 14.81
CA LEU A 4 -1.85 -8.82 15.66
C LEU A 4 -0.50 -8.61 14.98
N THR A 5 -0.14 -9.49 14.05
CA THR A 5 1.09 -9.39 13.25
C THR A 5 1.04 -8.28 12.22
N LEU A 6 -0.10 -8.09 11.52
CA LEU A 6 -0.30 -6.97 10.59
C LEU A 6 -0.28 -5.63 11.33
N GLU A 7 -1.00 -5.51 12.44
CA GLU A 7 -1.02 -4.26 13.23
C GLU A 7 0.39 -3.88 13.72
N SER A 8 1.13 -4.86 14.26
CA SER A 8 2.51 -4.65 14.73
C SER A 8 3.44 -4.23 13.59
N PHE A 9 3.29 -4.84 12.41
CA PHE A 9 4.08 -4.47 11.23
C PHE A 9 3.83 -3.02 10.81
N ILE A 10 2.57 -2.59 10.85
CA ILE A 10 2.18 -1.23 10.47
C ILE A 10 2.64 -0.20 11.51
N ASP A 11 2.57 -0.52 12.80
CA ASP A 11 3.11 0.34 13.85
C ASP A 11 4.63 0.52 13.71
N GLU A 12 5.34 -0.55 13.38
CA GLU A 12 6.79 -0.52 13.15
C GLU A 12 7.14 0.30 11.89
N MET A 13 6.37 0.15 10.82
CA MET A 13 6.50 0.97 9.61
C MET A 13 6.35 2.47 9.92
N ILE A 14 5.34 2.85 10.71
CA ILE A 14 5.13 4.24 11.13
C ILE A 14 6.32 4.73 11.97
N ARG A 15 6.82 3.90 12.89
CA ARG A 15 7.96 4.22 13.74
C ARG A 15 9.23 4.47 12.91
N LEU A 16 9.54 3.57 11.97
CA LEU A 16 10.71 3.67 11.08
C LEU A 16 10.62 4.88 10.16
N SER A 17 9.44 5.12 9.59
CA SER A 17 9.19 6.30 8.75
C SER A 17 9.49 7.59 9.53
N ARG A 18 8.94 7.70 10.75
CA ARG A 18 9.15 8.88 11.61
C ARG A 18 10.62 9.04 11.99
N LYS A 19 11.32 7.94 12.27
CA LYS A 19 12.77 7.95 12.54
C LYS A 19 13.59 8.45 11.35
N ARG A 20 13.10 8.24 10.12
CA ARG A 20 13.71 8.76 8.88
C ARG A 20 13.14 10.13 8.43
N GLY A 21 12.42 10.84 9.32
CA GLY A 21 11.92 12.18 9.05
C GLY A 21 10.67 12.25 8.17
N TYR A 22 9.98 11.12 7.94
CA TYR A 22 8.71 11.07 7.20
C TYR A 22 7.57 10.63 8.13
N SER A 23 6.55 11.48 8.27
CA SER A 23 5.36 11.14 9.05
C SER A 23 4.19 10.87 8.10
N PRO A 24 3.71 9.62 7.97
CA PRO A 24 2.61 9.28 7.08
C PRO A 24 1.25 9.67 7.69
N THR A 25 1.04 10.97 7.93
CA THR A 25 -0.12 11.53 8.64
C THR A 25 -1.45 11.17 7.98
N THR A 26 -1.53 11.22 6.65
CA THR A 26 -2.72 10.82 5.88
C THR A 26 -3.07 9.35 6.12
N PHE A 27 -2.09 8.46 6.08
CA PHE A 27 -2.30 7.03 6.36
C PHE A 27 -2.77 6.80 7.80
N ILE A 28 -2.16 7.47 8.77
CA ILE A 28 -2.55 7.37 10.19
C ILE A 28 -4.00 7.81 10.37
N GLN A 29 -4.43 8.90 9.73
CA GLN A 29 -5.82 9.34 9.76
C GLN A 29 -6.77 8.33 9.12
N MET A 30 -6.42 7.77 7.95
CA MET A 30 -7.23 6.74 7.29
C MET A 30 -7.35 5.47 8.14
N ARG A 31 -6.25 5.01 8.75
CA ARG A 31 -6.25 3.85 9.65
C ARG A 31 -7.16 4.08 10.85
N ARG A 32 -7.14 5.28 11.45
CA ARG A 32 -8.06 5.63 12.56
C ARG A 32 -9.53 5.65 12.13
N ARG A 33 -9.82 6.08 10.91
CA ARG A 33 -11.19 6.24 10.41
C ARG A 33 -11.80 4.94 9.87
N HIS A 34 -11.01 4.09 9.24
CA HIS A 34 -11.49 2.93 8.49
C HIS A 34 -10.92 1.59 8.98
N GLY A 35 -9.88 1.61 9.83
CA GLY A 35 -9.11 0.42 10.18
C GLY A 35 -7.96 0.14 9.22
N THR A 36 -7.05 -0.74 9.62
CA THR A 36 -5.78 -0.99 8.93
C THR A 36 -5.95 -1.59 7.55
N VAL A 37 -6.72 -2.70 7.43
CA VAL A 37 -6.92 -3.38 6.15
C VAL A 37 -7.63 -2.48 5.15
N ASP A 38 -8.68 -1.79 5.57
CA ASP A 38 -9.44 -0.88 4.69
C ASP A 38 -8.60 0.33 4.25
N ALA A 39 -7.82 0.92 5.16
CA ALA A 39 -6.94 2.04 4.82
C ALA A 39 -5.90 1.61 3.78
N ILE A 40 -5.23 0.47 4.01
CA ILE A 40 -4.26 -0.09 3.06
C ILE A 40 -4.95 -0.41 1.73
N SER A 41 -6.08 -1.11 1.74
CA SER A 41 -6.81 -1.50 0.54
C SER A 41 -7.21 -0.29 -0.28
N ARG A 42 -7.75 0.76 0.35
CA ARG A 42 -8.12 2.01 -0.34
C ARG A 42 -6.91 2.68 -0.98
N LEU A 43 -5.77 2.74 -0.29
CA LEU A 43 -4.57 3.40 -0.80
C LEU A 43 -3.90 2.60 -1.92
N VAL A 44 -3.84 1.28 -1.75
CA VAL A 44 -3.33 0.32 -2.74
C VAL A 44 -4.31 0.16 -3.91
N VAL A 45 -5.60 0.52 -3.82
CA VAL A 45 -6.49 0.45 -4.99
C VAL A 45 -6.66 1.82 -5.66
N SER A 46 -6.77 2.90 -4.89
CA SER A 46 -6.97 4.26 -5.43
C SER A 46 -5.77 4.77 -6.24
N GLY A 47 -4.54 4.41 -5.85
CA GLY A 47 -3.32 4.84 -6.56
C GLY A 47 -2.89 6.28 -6.28
N ASP A 48 -3.58 6.98 -5.37
CA ASP A 48 -3.33 8.38 -5.01
C ASP A 48 -2.02 8.58 -4.22
N ILE A 49 -1.42 7.48 -3.74
CA ILE A 49 -0.28 7.51 -2.81
C ILE A 49 1.11 7.53 -3.47
N GLN A 50 1.21 7.79 -4.78
CA GLN A 50 2.50 7.88 -5.48
C GLN A 50 3.55 8.71 -4.70
N SER A 51 3.13 9.77 -4.01
CA SER A 51 4.01 10.59 -3.16
C SER A 51 4.56 9.86 -1.92
N GLY A 52 3.72 9.14 -1.17
CA GLY A 52 4.13 8.42 0.03
C GLY A 52 4.99 7.19 -0.27
N PHE A 53 4.65 6.46 -1.33
CA PHE A 53 5.39 5.29 -1.78
C PHE A 53 6.78 5.66 -2.31
N ARG A 54 6.88 6.69 -3.19
CA ARG A 54 8.17 7.22 -3.65
C ARG A 54 9.03 7.77 -2.50
N ARG A 55 8.40 8.37 -1.49
CA ARG A 55 9.14 8.87 -0.32
C ARG A 55 9.72 7.73 0.52
N LEU A 56 8.98 6.64 0.69
CA LEU A 56 9.49 5.44 1.37
C LEU A 56 10.61 4.76 0.56
N ASP A 57 10.48 4.71 -0.76
CA ASP A 57 11.54 4.22 -1.67
C ASP A 57 12.81 5.06 -1.57
N ALA A 58 12.71 6.39 -1.67
CA ALA A 58 13.83 7.32 -1.50
C ALA A 58 14.50 7.22 -0.12
N LEU A 59 13.73 6.80 0.89
CA LEU A 59 14.25 6.55 2.23
C LEU A 59 14.85 5.15 2.39
N GLY A 60 14.80 4.25 1.40
CA GLY A 60 15.25 2.86 1.52
C GLY A 60 14.38 2.04 2.47
N LEU A 61 13.07 2.30 2.49
CA LEU A 61 12.07 1.64 3.33
C LEU A 61 11.04 0.85 2.50
N LEU A 62 11.41 0.41 1.29
CA LEU A 62 10.48 -0.28 0.38
C LEU A 62 9.85 -1.53 1.03
N ASP A 63 10.62 -2.28 1.81
CA ASP A 63 10.15 -3.47 2.54
C ASP A 63 9.22 -3.18 3.73
N TRP A 64 9.10 -1.90 4.08
CA TRP A 64 8.21 -1.36 5.11
C TRP A 64 7.10 -0.52 4.48
N THR A 65 6.75 -0.73 3.22
CA THR A 65 5.60 -0.07 2.59
C THR A 65 4.29 -0.80 2.89
N ILE A 66 3.16 -0.16 2.61
CA ILE A 66 1.84 -0.81 2.71
C ILE A 66 1.68 -1.91 1.65
N GLU A 67 2.31 -1.77 0.49
CA GLU A 67 2.38 -2.80 -0.55
C GLU A 67 3.18 -4.02 -0.06
N ALA A 68 4.29 -3.79 0.64
CA ALA A 68 5.04 -4.86 1.29
C ALA A 68 4.22 -5.54 2.39
N ALA A 69 3.39 -4.79 3.14
CA ALA A 69 2.47 -5.37 4.11
C ALA A 69 1.48 -6.33 3.43
N VAL A 70 0.85 -5.90 2.32
CA VAL A 70 -0.07 -6.75 1.54
C VAL A 70 0.62 -8.03 1.06
N ARG A 71 1.86 -7.92 0.58
CA ARG A 71 2.64 -9.09 0.13
C ARG A 71 2.99 -10.04 1.28
N LYS A 72 3.25 -9.53 2.48
CA LYS A 72 3.61 -10.32 3.67
C LYS A 72 2.40 -10.96 4.35
N PHE A 73 1.24 -10.34 4.23
CA PHE A 73 -0.01 -10.78 4.87
C PHE A 73 -1.12 -10.95 3.83
N PRO A 74 -0.94 -11.80 2.79
CA PRO A 74 -1.91 -11.90 1.70
C PRO A 74 -3.30 -12.32 2.17
N ASP A 75 -3.39 -13.12 3.23
CA ASP A 75 -4.66 -13.63 3.78
C ASP A 75 -5.56 -12.54 4.39
N GLU A 76 -5.00 -11.37 4.72
CA GLU A 76 -5.73 -10.22 5.27
C GLU A 76 -6.38 -9.36 4.17
N PHE A 77 -6.01 -9.58 2.90
CA PHE A 77 -6.37 -8.70 1.79
C PHE A 77 -7.04 -9.47 0.64
N SER A 78 -7.96 -8.79 -0.05
CA SER A 78 -8.58 -9.35 -1.25
C SER A 78 -7.56 -9.53 -2.38
N ARG A 79 -7.87 -10.43 -3.32
CA ARG A 79 -7.01 -10.67 -4.50
C ARG A 79 -6.76 -9.41 -5.33
N GLU A 80 -7.73 -8.50 -5.38
CA GLU A 80 -7.58 -7.21 -6.07
C GLU A 80 -6.47 -6.36 -5.43
N VAL A 81 -6.48 -6.27 -4.09
CA VAL A 81 -5.48 -5.51 -3.33
C VAL A 81 -4.10 -6.16 -3.47
N GLN A 82 -4.02 -7.48 -3.41
CA GLN A 82 -2.79 -8.24 -3.63
C GLN A 82 -2.19 -7.98 -5.02
N TYR A 83 -3.03 -8.02 -6.06
CA TYR A 83 -2.60 -7.74 -7.43
C TYR A 83 -2.08 -6.31 -7.59
N ALA A 84 -2.81 -5.33 -7.05
CA ALA A 84 -2.42 -3.93 -7.12
C ALA A 84 -1.13 -3.63 -6.33
N ALA A 85 -0.92 -4.29 -5.17
CA ALA A 85 0.33 -4.20 -4.43
C ALA A 85 1.51 -4.78 -5.20
N LYS A 86 1.34 -5.99 -5.76
CA LYS A 86 2.37 -6.65 -6.58
C LYS A 86 2.78 -5.78 -7.76
N TRP A 87 1.80 -5.28 -8.52
CA TRP A 87 2.04 -4.45 -9.69
C TRP A 87 2.86 -3.20 -9.36
N ARG A 88 2.57 -2.51 -8.24
CA ARG A 88 3.36 -1.34 -7.80
C ARG A 88 4.78 -1.68 -7.41
N LEU A 89 4.99 -2.78 -6.69
CA LEU A 89 6.34 -3.21 -6.29
C LEU A 89 7.18 -3.59 -7.51
N ASP A 90 6.58 -4.23 -8.50
CA ASP A 90 7.27 -4.61 -9.74
C ASP A 90 7.66 -3.37 -10.56
N GLN A 91 6.85 -2.31 -10.57
CA GLN A 91 7.19 -1.05 -11.25
C GLN A 91 8.44 -0.36 -10.71
N VAL A 92 8.64 -0.34 -9.39
CA VAL A 92 9.86 0.26 -8.80
C VAL A 92 11.10 -0.52 -9.19
N LYS A 93 11.00 -1.85 -9.21
CA LYS A 93 12.13 -2.71 -9.60
C LYS A 93 12.51 -2.56 -11.07
N SER A 94 11.56 -2.24 -11.94
CA SER A 94 11.77 -2.09 -13.37
C SER A 94 12.16 -0.68 -13.83
N GLY A 95 12.27 0.31 -12.92
CA GLY A 95 12.81 1.64 -13.23
C GLY A 95 12.09 2.44 -14.31
N SER A 96 10.82 2.12 -14.63
CA SER A 96 10.07 2.76 -15.72
C SER A 96 9.04 3.76 -15.20
N GLU A 97 9.05 4.95 -15.83
CA GLU A 97 8.12 6.06 -15.67
C GLU A 97 6.65 5.57 -15.64
N LEU A 98 5.88 5.95 -14.61
CA LEU A 98 4.55 5.41 -14.31
C LEU A 98 3.51 5.78 -15.38
N PRO A 99 2.93 4.83 -16.15
CA PRO A 99 1.63 5.03 -16.76
C PRO A 99 0.52 4.86 -15.70
N THR A 100 -0.55 5.64 -15.84
CA THR A 100 -1.76 5.55 -15.02
C THR A 100 -2.32 4.13 -15.02
N ARG A 101 -2.67 3.64 -13.82
CA ARG A 101 -3.36 2.38 -13.45
C ARG A 101 -3.94 1.60 -14.64
N PRO A 102 -3.62 0.29 -14.83
CA PRO A 102 -4.37 -0.52 -15.78
C PRO A 102 -5.82 -0.56 -15.32
N ALA A 103 -6.74 -0.22 -16.21
CA ALA A 103 -8.17 -0.39 -15.97
C ALA A 103 -8.37 -1.83 -15.48
N GLY A 104 -8.91 -1.98 -14.26
CA GLY A 104 -9.40 -3.27 -13.80
C GLY A 104 -10.38 -3.83 -14.84
N PRO A 105 -10.62 -5.15 -14.87
CA PRO A 105 -11.42 -5.78 -15.91
C PRO A 105 -12.72 -4.99 -16.05
N LYS A 106 -12.93 -4.37 -17.22
CA LYS A 106 -14.18 -3.68 -17.55
C LYS A 106 -15.27 -4.69 -17.29
N SER A 107 -16.12 -4.44 -16.30
CA SER A 107 -17.42 -5.08 -16.21
C SER A 107 -18.06 -4.92 -17.59
N ALA A 108 -18.27 -6.04 -18.28
CA ALA A 108 -18.88 -6.03 -19.61
C ALA A 108 -20.21 -5.27 -19.53
N PRO A 109 -20.57 -4.47 -20.55
CA PRO A 109 -21.90 -3.86 -20.58
C PRO A 109 -22.94 -4.98 -20.61
N PRO A 110 -24.08 -4.82 -19.91
CA PRO A 110 -25.17 -5.78 -20.00
C PRO A 110 -25.69 -5.79 -21.45
N THR A 111 -25.80 -6.99 -22.01
CA THR A 111 -26.38 -7.28 -23.32
C THR A 111 -27.86 -6.91 -23.38
#